data_AF-A0A8T7CTK0-F1
#
_entry.id   AF-A0A8T7CTK0-F1
#
_cell.length_a   1.000
_cell.length_b   1.000
_cell.length_c   1.000
_cell.angle_alpha   90.00
_cell.angle_beta   90.00
_cell.angle_gamma   90.00
#
_symmetry.space_group_name_H-M   'P 1'
#
loop_
_entity.id
_entity.type
_entity.pdbx_description
1 polymer ?
#
loop_
_entity_poly.entity_id
_entity_poly.type
_entity_poly.pdbx_seq_one_letter_code
_entity_poly.pdbx_strand_id
1 'polypeptide(L)'
;MSQNDQPSSSSLSYRDAGVDIDAGNALIDRIKPIAAATRRSGMLDGLGGFGALFEIPKNYADPVLVSGTDGVGTKLKLAIDLGLHDTIGIDLVAMCANDLIVQGAEPLFFLDYFATGKLDLETATNVIKGIGRGCELAGCAL
;
A
#
# COMPACT_ATOMS: atom_id res chain seq x y z
N MET A 1 23.21 14.59 -54.17
CA MET A 1 22.17 14.66 -53.13
C MET A 1 22.27 13.39 -52.31
N SER A 2 23.15 13.38 -51.31
CA SER A 2 23.27 12.23 -50.40
C SER A 2 22.43 12.57 -49.17
N GLN A 3 21.31 11.87 -49.03
CA GLN A 3 20.47 11.96 -47.85
C GLN A 3 21.25 11.40 -46.66
N ASN A 4 21.32 12.20 -45.59
CA ASN A 4 22.00 11.87 -44.36
C ASN A 4 20.95 11.22 -43.45
N ASP A 5 20.86 9.90 -43.48
CA ASP A 5 20.04 9.15 -42.52
C ASP A 5 20.71 9.24 -41.14
N GLN A 6 20.28 10.21 -40.33
CA GLN A 6 20.63 10.19 -38.91
C GLN A 6 19.79 9.10 -38.22
N PRO A 7 20.41 8.17 -37.48
CA PRO A 7 19.65 7.25 -36.65
C PRO A 7 18.92 8.06 -35.59
N SER A 8 17.59 7.99 -35.57
CA SER A 8 16.78 8.56 -34.50
C SER A 8 17.19 7.88 -33.19
N SER A 9 18.04 8.54 -32.40
CA SER A 9 18.34 8.08 -31.04
C SER A 9 17.06 8.27 -30.22
N SER A 10 16.25 7.21 -30.12
CA SER A 10 15.17 7.15 -29.15
C SER A 10 15.77 7.43 -27.78
N SER A 11 15.51 8.63 -27.25
CA SER A 11 15.96 9.02 -25.92
C SER A 11 15.33 8.09 -24.90
N LEU A 12 16.15 7.40 -24.10
CA LEU A 12 15.66 6.60 -22.98
C LEU A 12 14.82 7.49 -22.05
N SER A 13 13.55 7.15 -21.90
CA SER A 13 12.64 7.81 -20.97
C SER A 13 12.69 7.14 -19.60
N TYR A 14 12.28 7.88 -18.56
CA TYR A 14 12.13 7.32 -17.21
C TYR A 14 11.14 6.14 -17.18
N ARG A 15 10.18 6.16 -18.12
CA ARG A 15 9.23 5.07 -18.36
C ARG A 15 9.89 3.83 -18.95
N ASP A 16 10.90 3.98 -19.80
CA ASP A 16 11.66 2.84 -20.34
C ASP A 16 12.50 2.14 -19.27
N ALA A 17 12.79 2.82 -18.16
CA ALA A 17 13.37 2.23 -16.94
C ALA A 17 12.32 1.54 -16.04
N GLY A 18 11.06 1.44 -16.48
CA GLY A 18 9.96 0.80 -15.75
C GLY A 18 9.18 1.75 -14.84
N VAL A 19 9.48 3.05 -14.83
CA VAL A 19 8.84 4.02 -13.94
C VAL A 19 7.75 4.81 -14.67
N ASP A 20 6.51 4.37 -14.50
CA ASP A 20 5.32 5.01 -15.08
C ASP A 20 4.62 5.88 -14.01
N ILE A 21 4.93 7.19 -14.01
CA ILE A 21 4.40 8.16 -13.04
C ILE A 21 2.88 8.31 -13.20
N ASP A 22 2.36 8.26 -14.42
CA ASP A 22 0.92 8.38 -14.70
C ASP A 22 0.16 7.18 -14.13
N ALA A 23 0.72 5.97 -14.27
CA ALA A 23 0.15 4.79 -13.62
C ALA A 23 0.20 4.89 -12.10
N GLY A 24 1.28 5.43 -11.53
CA GLY A 24 1.36 5.72 -10.08
C GLY A 24 0.25 6.67 -9.62
N ASN A 25 0.07 7.81 -10.30
CA ASN A 25 -0.99 8.76 -9.98
C ASN A 25 -2.39 8.17 -10.14
N ALA A 26 -2.61 7.39 -11.20
CA ALA A 26 -3.89 6.70 -11.41
C ALA A 26 -4.19 5.68 -10.29
N LEU A 27 -3.18 4.98 -9.76
CA LEU A 27 -3.35 4.11 -8.61
C LEU A 27 -3.73 4.92 -7.37
N ILE A 28 -3.02 6.00 -7.10
CA ILE A 28 -3.30 6.91 -5.97
C ILE A 28 -4.77 7.36 -5.99
N ASP A 29 -5.29 7.78 -7.14
CA ASP A 29 -6.68 8.20 -7.28
C ASP A 29 -7.69 7.06 -7.02
N ARG A 30 -7.36 5.82 -7.40
CA ARG A 30 -8.21 4.65 -7.13
C ARG A 30 -8.23 4.25 -5.65
N ILE A 31 -7.13 4.46 -4.93
CA ILE A 31 -6.99 3.98 -3.54
C ILE A 31 -7.30 5.04 -2.49
N LYS A 32 -7.29 6.33 -2.84
CA LYS A 32 -7.77 7.43 -1.98
C LYS A 32 -9.08 7.10 -1.24
N PRO A 33 -10.16 6.64 -1.89
CA PRO A 33 -11.41 6.33 -1.18
C PRO A 33 -11.28 5.10 -0.25
N ILE A 34 -10.39 4.15 -0.56
CA ILE A 34 -10.14 2.97 0.28
C ILE A 34 -9.46 3.41 1.58
N ALA A 35 -8.36 4.17 1.48
CA ALA A 35 -7.68 4.71 2.65
C ALA A 35 -8.60 5.61 3.49
N ALA A 36 -9.39 6.47 2.82
CA ALA A 36 -10.34 7.35 3.49
C ALA A 36 -11.41 6.58 4.31
N ALA A 37 -11.81 5.38 3.88
CA ALA A 37 -12.77 4.55 4.62
C ALA A 37 -12.21 4.00 5.94
N THR A 38 -10.88 3.87 6.05
CA THR A 38 -10.19 3.38 7.25
C THR A 38 -9.92 4.48 8.29
N ARG A 39 -10.34 5.73 8.03
CA ARG A 39 -10.05 6.87 8.91
C ARG A 39 -10.55 6.61 10.33
N ARG A 40 -9.68 6.89 11.30
CA ARG A 40 -9.99 6.83 12.73
C ARG A 40 -9.45 8.04 13.48
N SER A 41 -9.88 8.17 14.74
CA SER A 41 -9.34 9.17 15.66
C SER A 41 -7.82 9.03 15.77
N GLY A 42 -7.12 10.16 15.69
CA GLY A 42 -5.65 10.24 15.65
C GLY A 42 -5.09 10.58 14.26
N MET A 43 -5.77 10.21 13.17
CA MET A 43 -5.27 10.51 11.82
C MET A 43 -5.38 12.02 11.52
N LEU A 44 -4.25 12.69 11.28
CA LEU A 44 -4.19 14.14 11.10
C LEU A 44 -4.31 14.57 9.63
N ASP A 45 -3.90 13.71 8.70
CA ASP A 45 -3.85 14.05 7.27
C ASP A 45 -4.47 12.96 6.39
N GLY A 46 -4.46 13.18 5.08
CA GLY A 46 -4.91 12.23 4.06
C GLY A 46 -3.81 11.78 3.11
N LEU A 47 -4.16 10.90 2.18
CA LEU A 47 -3.25 10.32 1.20
C LEU A 47 -2.82 11.37 0.15
N GLY A 48 -1.51 11.51 -0.10
CA GLY A 48 -0.94 12.42 -1.10
C GLY A 48 0.18 13.36 -0.63
N GLY A 49 0.49 13.40 0.68
CA GLY A 49 1.65 14.10 1.24
C GLY A 49 2.94 13.26 1.23
N PHE A 50 4.06 13.84 1.68
CA PHE A 50 5.34 13.13 1.82
C PHE A 50 5.29 12.01 2.88
N GLY A 51 4.43 12.17 3.88
CA GLY A 51 4.15 11.18 4.90
C GLY A 51 2.81 11.45 5.56
N ALA A 52 2.18 10.40 6.08
CA ALA A 52 0.99 10.52 6.91
C ALA A 52 1.36 10.82 8.36
N LEU A 53 0.46 11.48 9.08
CA LEU A 53 0.65 11.87 10.47
C LEU A 53 -0.46 11.28 11.35
N PHE A 54 -0.08 10.76 12.51
CA PHE A 54 -1.00 10.19 13.49
C PHE A 54 -0.70 10.71 14.90
N GLU A 55 -1.69 11.31 15.56
CA GLU A 55 -1.61 11.75 16.95
C GLU A 55 -1.75 10.55 17.89
N ILE A 56 -0.83 10.41 18.86
CA ILE A 56 -0.90 9.34 19.87
C ILE A 56 -2.16 9.56 20.74
N PRO A 57 -2.99 8.53 20.96
CA PRO A 57 -4.20 8.68 21.76
C PRO A 57 -3.90 9.16 23.18
N LYS A 58 -4.65 10.16 23.65
CA LYS A 58 -4.40 10.86 24.93
C LYS A 58 -4.84 10.06 26.17
N ASN A 59 -5.48 8.91 25.99
CA ASN A 59 -5.92 8.02 27.06
C ASN A 59 -4.80 7.13 27.61
N TYR A 60 -3.60 7.18 27.03
CA TYR A 60 -2.41 6.49 27.55
C TYR A 60 -1.57 7.44 28.41
N ALA A 61 -1.27 7.04 29.65
CA ALA A 61 -0.46 7.86 30.56
C ALA A 61 1.02 7.92 30.14
N ASP A 62 1.61 6.74 29.88
CA ASP A 62 3.00 6.58 29.43
C ASP A 62 3.01 5.67 28.18
N PRO A 63 2.68 6.20 26.99
CA PRO A 63 2.51 5.39 25.79
C PRO A 63 3.84 4.77 25.33
N VAL A 64 3.80 3.49 24.97
CA VAL A 64 4.89 2.77 24.30
C VAL A 64 4.42 2.39 22.91
N LEU A 65 5.24 2.68 21.90
CA LEU A 65 4.95 2.31 20.51
C LEU A 65 5.49 0.91 20.23
N VAL A 66 4.61 0.04 19.74
CA VAL A 66 4.96 -1.29 19.23
C VAL A 66 4.79 -1.24 17.71
N SER A 67 5.82 -1.64 16.99
CA SER A 67 5.81 -1.73 15.53
C SER A 67 6.15 -3.16 15.09
N GLY A 68 5.63 -3.52 13.92
CA GLY A 68 5.85 -4.81 13.29
C GLY A 68 5.81 -4.67 11.78
N THR A 69 6.46 -5.59 11.08
CA THR A 69 6.42 -5.69 9.63
C THR A 69 6.42 -7.17 9.28
N ASP A 70 5.54 -7.56 8.37
CA ASP A 70 5.43 -8.94 7.90
C ASP A 70 5.03 -8.95 6.43
N GLY A 71 5.21 -10.10 5.78
CA GLY A 71 4.75 -10.38 4.44
C GLY A 71 3.69 -11.49 4.44
N VAL A 72 2.94 -11.58 3.35
CA VAL A 72 1.97 -12.67 3.15
C VAL A 72 2.67 -14.03 2.98
N GLY A 73 3.93 -14.03 2.52
CA GLY A 73 4.69 -15.24 2.26
C GLY A 73 4.22 -16.00 1.01
N THR A 74 4.45 -17.32 0.99
CA THR A 74 4.23 -18.17 -0.19
C THR A 74 2.75 -18.32 -0.59
N LYS A 75 1.81 -17.92 0.27
CA LYS A 75 0.38 -17.84 -0.07
C LYS A 75 0.10 -16.92 -1.26
N LEU A 76 0.97 -15.91 -1.49
CA LEU A 76 0.90 -15.06 -2.68
C LEU A 76 0.92 -15.86 -3.98
N LYS A 77 1.65 -16.98 -4.03
CA LYS A 77 1.71 -17.82 -5.24
C LYS A 77 0.34 -18.37 -5.60
N LEU A 78 -0.44 -18.81 -4.60
CA LEU A 78 -1.81 -19.30 -4.83
C LEU A 78 -2.74 -18.17 -5.28
N ALA A 79 -2.63 -16.98 -4.68
CA ALA A 79 -3.41 -15.82 -5.08
C ALA A 79 -3.16 -15.44 -6.55
N ILE A 80 -1.89 -15.45 -6.97
CA ILE A 80 -1.47 -15.19 -8.34
C ILE A 80 -1.98 -16.28 -9.30
N ASP A 81 -1.74 -17.56 -8.98
CA ASP A 81 -2.12 -18.70 -9.83
C ASP A 81 -3.65 -18.78 -10.02
N LEU A 82 -4.42 -18.38 -9.02
CA LEU A 82 -5.90 -18.38 -9.06
C LEU A 82 -6.50 -17.07 -9.57
N GLY A 83 -5.71 -16.00 -9.74
CA GLY A 83 -6.22 -14.68 -10.10
C GLY A 83 -7.00 -13.97 -8.98
N LEU A 84 -6.92 -14.44 -7.73
CA LEU A 84 -7.71 -13.93 -6.59
C LEU A 84 -6.86 -13.05 -5.67
N HIS A 85 -7.02 -11.74 -5.78
CA HIS A 85 -6.16 -10.75 -5.14
C HIS A 85 -6.87 -9.87 -4.10
N ASP A 86 -8.19 -9.93 -4.04
CA ASP A 86 -9.05 -9.05 -3.23
C ASP A 86 -9.05 -9.37 -1.73
N THR A 87 -8.68 -10.59 -1.34
CA THR A 87 -8.57 -10.98 0.08
C THR A 87 -7.15 -11.01 0.60
N ILE A 88 -6.13 -11.01 -0.27
CA ILE A 88 -4.74 -11.24 0.14
C ILE A 88 -4.17 -10.11 0.99
N GLY A 89 -4.71 -8.89 0.82
CA GLY A 89 -4.38 -7.75 1.67
C GLY A 89 -4.92 -7.88 3.10
N ILE A 90 -6.02 -8.64 3.30
CA ILE A 90 -6.53 -8.92 4.65
C ILE A 90 -5.53 -9.82 5.40
N ASP A 91 -5.00 -10.84 4.71
CA ASP A 91 -3.97 -11.71 5.28
C ASP A 91 -2.73 -10.90 5.70
N LEU A 92 -2.29 -9.95 4.87
CA LEU A 92 -1.15 -9.08 5.17
C LEU A 92 -1.37 -8.30 6.47
N VAL A 93 -2.51 -7.61 6.61
CA VAL A 93 -2.80 -6.81 7.80
C VAL A 93 -2.95 -7.71 9.03
N ALA A 94 -3.60 -8.88 8.88
CA ALA A 94 -3.82 -9.81 9.97
C ALA A 94 -2.50 -10.35 10.55
N MET A 95 -1.50 -10.64 9.72
CA MET A 95 -0.17 -11.08 10.20
C MET A 95 0.45 -10.05 11.13
N CYS A 96 0.50 -8.78 10.70
CA CYS A 96 1.07 -7.72 11.53
C CYS A 96 0.21 -7.43 12.78
N ALA A 97 -1.10 -7.24 12.62
CA ALA A 97 -1.97 -6.83 13.73
C ALA A 97 -2.03 -7.90 14.83
N ASN A 98 -2.05 -9.18 14.46
CA ASN A 98 -2.08 -10.28 15.43
C ASN A 98 -0.81 -10.35 16.29
N ASP A 99 0.35 -9.98 15.75
CA ASP A 99 1.60 -9.93 16.53
C ASP A 99 1.64 -8.77 17.52
N LEU A 100 0.98 -7.65 17.19
CA LEU A 100 0.87 -6.50 18.11
C LEU A 100 -0.02 -6.83 19.32
N ILE A 101 -1.18 -7.47 19.08
CA ILE A 101 -2.15 -7.74 20.16
C ILE A 101 -1.64 -8.77 21.18
N VAL A 102 -0.67 -9.63 20.81
CA VAL A 102 -0.02 -10.57 21.76
C VAL A 102 0.68 -9.83 22.90
N GLN A 103 1.16 -8.62 22.66
CA GLN A 103 1.76 -7.74 23.68
C GLN A 103 0.73 -6.81 24.33
N GLY A 104 -0.55 -6.91 23.97
CA GLY A 104 -1.61 -6.02 24.42
C GLY A 104 -1.62 -4.65 23.73
N ALA A 105 -0.92 -4.50 22.60
CA ALA A 105 -0.90 -3.23 21.86
C ALA A 105 -2.17 -3.04 21.03
N GLU A 106 -2.62 -1.79 20.92
CA GLU A 106 -3.71 -1.37 20.03
C GLU A 106 -3.14 -0.99 18.65
N PRO A 107 -3.59 -1.61 17.54
CA PRO A 107 -3.22 -1.17 16.19
C PRO A 107 -3.71 0.25 15.91
N LEU A 108 -2.81 1.17 15.54
CA LEU A 108 -3.14 2.58 15.26
C LEU A 108 -3.23 2.88 13.76
N PHE A 109 -2.16 2.58 13.04
CA PHE A 109 -2.06 2.79 11.59
C PHE A 109 -1.27 1.67 10.94
N PHE A 110 -1.42 1.52 9.62
CA PHE A 110 -0.77 0.51 8.80
C PHE A 110 -0.14 1.18 7.58
N LEU A 111 1.04 0.72 7.17
CA LEU A 111 1.64 1.12 5.91
C LEU A 111 1.95 -0.12 5.10
N ASP A 112 1.71 -0.06 3.79
CA ASP A 112 2.03 -1.14 2.87
C ASP A 112 3.14 -0.78 1.90
N TYR A 113 3.77 -1.83 1.34
CA TYR A 113 4.75 -1.72 0.28
C TYR A 113 4.41 -2.71 -0.83
N PHE A 114 3.96 -2.19 -1.96
CA PHE A 114 3.60 -2.98 -3.14
C PHE A 114 4.73 -2.96 -4.19
N ALA A 115 5.25 -4.14 -4.54
CA ALA A 115 6.31 -4.30 -5.54
C ALA A 115 5.86 -5.22 -6.69
N THR A 116 6.12 -4.79 -7.92
CA THR A 116 5.83 -5.56 -9.13
C THR A 116 6.81 -5.16 -10.24
N GLY A 117 7.04 -6.05 -11.21
CA GLY A 117 7.84 -5.72 -12.39
C GLY A 117 7.14 -4.73 -13.32
N LYS A 118 5.81 -4.79 -13.40
CA LYS A 118 4.99 -3.79 -14.11
C LYS A 118 3.70 -3.58 -13.34
N LEU A 119 3.35 -2.31 -13.12
CA LEU A 119 2.12 -1.96 -12.41
C LEU A 119 0.90 -2.33 -13.24
N ASP A 120 0.13 -3.30 -12.73
CA ASP A 120 -1.23 -3.57 -13.17
C ASP A 120 -2.20 -2.89 -12.19
N LEU A 121 -2.95 -1.90 -12.69
CA LEU A 121 -3.78 -1.06 -11.83
C LEU A 121 -4.93 -1.83 -11.20
N GLU A 122 -5.50 -2.82 -11.89
CA GLU A 122 -6.62 -3.60 -11.38
C GLU A 122 -6.18 -4.51 -10.23
N THR A 123 -5.10 -5.26 -10.43
CA THR A 123 -4.49 -6.13 -9.44
C THR A 123 -4.06 -5.33 -8.20
N ALA A 124 -3.32 -4.24 -8.39
CA ALA A 124 -2.88 -3.39 -7.29
C ALA A 124 -4.06 -2.80 -6.51
N THR A 125 -5.10 -2.34 -7.21
CA THR A 125 -6.32 -1.83 -6.56
C THR A 125 -7.00 -2.93 -5.74
N ASN A 126 -7.09 -4.17 -6.26
CA ASN A 126 -7.73 -5.28 -5.55
C ASN A 126 -6.94 -5.69 -4.30
N VAL A 127 -5.61 -5.74 -4.38
CA VAL A 127 -4.77 -5.98 -3.19
C VAL A 127 -5.00 -4.89 -2.14
N ILE A 128 -4.95 -3.61 -2.53
CA ILE A 128 -5.11 -2.48 -1.59
C ILE A 128 -6.54 -2.41 -1.02
N LYS A 129 -7.57 -2.82 -1.77
CA LYS A 129 -8.93 -3.02 -1.22
C LYS A 129 -8.92 -4.04 -0.07
N GLY A 130 -8.20 -5.15 -0.25
CA GLY A 130 -8.01 -6.15 0.79
C GLY A 130 -7.29 -5.58 2.02
N ILE A 131 -6.25 -4.77 1.81
CA ILE A 131 -5.51 -4.09 2.90
C ILE A 131 -6.44 -3.14 3.65
N GLY A 132 -7.16 -2.27 2.93
CA GLY A 132 -8.14 -1.36 3.54
C GLY A 132 -9.18 -2.11 4.36
N ARG A 133 -9.72 -3.22 3.83
CA ARG A 133 -10.66 -4.07 4.57
C ARG A 133 -10.02 -4.71 5.80
N GLY A 134 -8.76 -5.15 5.71
CA GLY A 134 -7.99 -5.65 6.84
C GLY A 134 -7.81 -4.57 7.92
N CYS A 135 -7.53 -3.33 7.52
CA CYS A 135 -7.38 -2.19 8.42
C CYS A 135 -8.69 -1.85 9.13
N GLU A 136 -9.83 -1.85 8.42
CA GLU A 136 -11.16 -1.69 9.03
C GLU A 136 -11.44 -2.76 10.10
N LEU A 137 -11.08 -4.02 9.81
CA LEU A 137 -11.28 -5.14 10.74
C LEU A 137 -10.35 -5.06 11.96
N ALA A 138 -9.09 -4.65 11.75
CA ALA A 138 -8.10 -4.43 12.81
C ALA A 138 -8.34 -3.12 13.58
N GLY A 139 -9.20 -2.24 13.06
CA GLY A 139 -9.48 -0.93 13.62
C GLY A 139 -8.35 0.08 13.43
N CYS A 140 -7.43 -0.09 12.48
CA CYS A 140 -6.34 0.86 12.21
C CYS A 140 -6.59 1.68 10.93
N ALA A 141 -5.90 2.83 10.80
CA ALA A 141 -5.91 3.62 9.57
C ALA A 141 -4.87 3.12 8.57
N LEU A 142 -5.22 3.11 7.28
CA LEU A 142 -4.29 2.94 6.16
C LEU A 142 -3.83 4.30 5.62
#